data_AF-A0A4V3WMH3-F1
#
_entry.id   AF-A0A4V3WMH3-F1
#
_cell.length_a   1.000
_cell.length_b   1.000
_cell.length_c   1.000
_cell.angle_alpha   90.00
_cell.angle_beta   90.00
_cell.angle_gamma   90.00
#
_symmetry.space_group_name_H-M   'P 1'
#
loop_
_entity.id
_entity.type
_entity.pdbx_description
1 polymer ?
#
loop_
_entity_poly.entity_id
_entity_poly.type
_entity_poly.pdbx_seq_one_letter_code
_entity_poly.pdbx_strand_id
1 'polypeptide(L)'
;MTGLIRNMPQPSYPKAYLTTELTVVLLLTGVSTVFRNIISIILFMSPVPTFVQICKKGSVEQYSAAPYLATLINCGLWVLYGLPMVHPHSLLVITINGSGLVIELVYLLLFLTYTDRKETESATDNTGVAMLGNVMMYASPLSVMRMVISTKSVEYMPLILSLFVFLSCANGICWTTYALIRFDPFLAAPNGLGTLFGLAQLILYATFYKSTKKQMLEKQGKGIEMGLAEPTNSGEEAEKISTAASEIHRT
;
A
#
# COMPACT_ATOMS: atom_id res chain seq x y z
N MET A 1 -18.27 -42.55 9.10
CA MET A 1 -18.93 -41.57 8.19
C MET A 1 -18.05 -41.09 7.03
N THR A 2 -16.71 -41.17 7.11
CA THR A 2 -15.76 -40.67 6.09
C THR A 2 -15.66 -41.53 4.81
N GLY A 3 -16.11 -42.79 4.84
CA GLY A 3 -16.05 -43.70 3.68
C GLY A 3 -17.20 -43.57 2.68
N LEU A 4 -18.36 -43.03 3.09
CA LEU A 4 -19.57 -42.97 2.25
C LEU A 4 -19.59 -41.77 1.28
N ILE A 5 -18.81 -40.71 1.54
CA ILE A 5 -18.72 -39.55 0.64
C ILE A 5 -17.78 -39.83 -0.55
N ARG A 6 -16.79 -40.72 -0.37
CA ARG A 6 -15.78 -41.02 -1.40
C ARG A 6 -16.34 -41.78 -2.62
N ASN A 7 -17.45 -42.50 -2.45
CA ASN A 7 -18.04 -43.34 -3.49
C ASN A 7 -19.33 -42.75 -4.09
N MET A 8 -19.67 -41.48 -3.81
CA MET A 8 -20.78 -40.85 -4.52
C MET A 8 -20.37 -40.55 -5.97
N PRO A 9 -21.15 -40.97 -6.97
CA PRO A 9 -20.88 -40.65 -8.36
C PRO A 9 -20.86 -39.12 -8.51
N GLN A 10 -19.69 -38.59 -8.88
CA GLN A 10 -19.57 -37.17 -9.20
C GLN A 10 -20.44 -36.90 -10.43
N PRO A 11 -21.37 -35.93 -10.38
CA PRO A 11 -22.20 -35.62 -11.54
C PRO A 11 -21.31 -35.29 -12.75
N SER A 12 -21.47 -36.07 -13.82
CA SER A 12 -20.70 -35.95 -15.05
C SER A 12 -21.23 -34.79 -15.90
N TYR A 13 -21.04 -33.57 -15.41
CA TYR A 13 -21.36 -32.38 -16.21
C TYR A 13 -20.46 -32.33 -17.45
N PRO A 14 -21.02 -32.11 -18.66
CA PRO A 14 -20.20 -31.93 -19.84
C PRO A 14 -19.35 -30.67 -19.67
N LYS A 15 -18.05 -30.74 -20.00
CA LYS A 15 -17.10 -29.61 -19.84
C LYS A 15 -17.60 -28.31 -20.47
N ALA A 16 -18.39 -28.40 -21.55
CA ALA A 16 -19.03 -27.27 -22.23
C ALA A 16 -20.00 -26.47 -21.34
N TYR A 17 -20.74 -27.13 -20.44
CA TYR A 17 -21.62 -26.45 -19.47
C TYR A 17 -20.77 -25.71 -18.44
N LEU A 18 -19.72 -26.33 -17.90
CA LEU A 18 -18.83 -25.70 -16.92
C LEU A 18 -18.13 -24.45 -17.50
N THR A 19 -17.71 -24.51 -18.77
CA THR A 19 -17.11 -23.34 -19.45
C THR A 19 -18.14 -22.25 -19.74
N THR A 20 -19.38 -22.61 -20.08
CA THR A 20 -20.44 -21.64 -20.35
C THR A 20 -20.86 -20.93 -19.07
N GLU A 21 -21.11 -21.66 -17.98
CA GLU A 21 -21.42 -21.11 -16.66
C GLU A 21 -20.29 -20.19 -16.17
N LEU A 22 -19.03 -20.62 -16.27
CA LEU A 22 -17.88 -19.80 -15.87
C LEU A 22 -17.77 -18.51 -16.71
N THR A 23 -18.02 -18.60 -18.02
CA THR A 23 -17.97 -17.42 -18.92
C THR A 23 -19.11 -16.45 -18.61
N VAL A 24 -20.32 -16.95 -18.34
CA VAL A 24 -21.48 -16.14 -17.95
C VAL A 24 -21.23 -15.47 -16.60
N VAL A 25 -20.68 -16.19 -15.61
CA VAL A 25 -20.31 -15.63 -14.31
C VAL A 25 -19.25 -14.54 -14.44
N LEU A 26 -18.21 -14.74 -15.27
CA LEU A 26 -17.18 -13.73 -15.52
C LEU A 26 -17.73 -12.49 -16.24
N LEU A 27 -18.66 -12.65 -17.18
CA LEU A 27 -19.34 -11.54 -17.85
C LEU A 27 -20.23 -10.75 -16.89
N LEU A 28 -21.07 -11.42 -16.11
CA LEU A 28 -21.98 -10.77 -15.16
C LEU A 28 -21.21 -10.05 -14.04
N THR A 29 -20.15 -10.66 -13.52
CA THR A 29 -19.27 -10.02 -12.54
C THR A 29 -18.51 -8.83 -13.15
N GLY A 30 -18.05 -8.92 -14.39
CA GLY A 30 -17.42 -7.82 -15.12
C GLY A 30 -18.35 -6.61 -15.29
N VAL A 31 -19.54 -6.82 -15.87
CA VAL A 31 -20.53 -5.75 -16.13
C VAL A 31 -20.98 -5.10 -14.83
N SER A 32 -21.32 -5.89 -13.81
CA SER A 32 -21.71 -5.36 -12.50
C SER A 32 -20.58 -4.55 -11.86
N THR A 33 -19.32 -4.92 -12.07
CA THR A 33 -18.17 -4.20 -11.53
C THR A 33 -17.98 -2.84 -12.20
N VAL A 34 -18.06 -2.77 -13.53
CA VAL A 34 -17.97 -1.49 -14.26
C VAL A 34 -19.08 -0.54 -13.81
N PHE A 35 -20.30 -1.04 -13.71
CA PHE A 35 -21.44 -0.25 -13.26
C PHE A 35 -21.26 0.30 -11.83
N ARG A 36 -20.79 -0.55 -10.89
CA ARG A 36 -20.47 -0.11 -9.52
C ARG A 36 -19.42 1.01 -9.50
N ASN A 37 -18.39 0.93 -10.34
CA ASN A 37 -17.35 1.97 -10.41
C ASN A 37 -17.90 3.30 -10.92
N ILE A 38 -18.77 3.29 -11.94
CA ILE A 38 -19.41 4.50 -12.46
C ILE A 38 -20.24 5.17 -11.37
N ILE A 39 -21.05 4.39 -10.64
CA ILE A 39 -21.84 4.91 -9.51
C ILE A 39 -20.93 5.50 -8.44
N SER A 40 -19.85 4.81 -8.07
CA SER A 40 -18.89 5.31 -7.07
C SER A 40 -18.28 6.65 -7.48
N ILE A 41 -17.91 6.84 -8.75
CA ILE A 41 -17.40 8.14 -9.23
C ILE A 41 -18.47 9.22 -9.09
N ILE A 42 -19.71 8.94 -9.48
CA ILE A 42 -20.82 9.90 -9.33
C ILE A 42 -21.00 10.29 -7.85
N LEU A 43 -20.92 9.32 -6.94
CA LEU A 43 -21.01 9.58 -5.50
C LEU A 43 -19.85 10.43 -4.98
N PHE A 44 -18.61 10.16 -5.39
CA PHE A 44 -17.46 11.01 -5.03
C PHE A 44 -17.57 12.44 -5.60
N MET A 45 -18.29 12.63 -6.70
CA MET A 45 -18.54 13.95 -7.28
C MET A 45 -19.77 14.65 -6.69
N SER A 46 -20.59 13.96 -5.89
CA SER A 46 -21.79 14.52 -5.26
C SER A 46 -21.54 15.78 -4.43
N PRO A 47 -20.42 15.91 -3.68
CA PRO A 47 -20.14 17.11 -2.90
C PRO A 47 -19.66 18.33 -3.71
N VAL A 48 -19.36 18.19 -5.02
CA VAL A 48 -18.84 19.30 -5.83
C VAL A 48 -19.69 20.57 -5.75
N PRO A 49 -21.04 20.53 -5.88
CA PRO A 49 -21.86 21.73 -5.79
C PRO A 49 -21.74 22.42 -4.42
N THR A 50 -21.62 21.65 -3.34
CA THR A 50 -21.39 22.18 -1.98
C THR A 50 -20.06 22.91 -1.89
N PHE A 51 -18.98 22.30 -2.41
CA PHE A 51 -17.66 22.94 -2.41
C PHE A 51 -17.58 24.18 -3.31
N VAL A 52 -18.31 24.19 -4.42
CA VAL A 52 -18.46 25.40 -5.25
C VAL A 52 -19.13 26.52 -4.44
N GLN A 53 -20.14 26.22 -3.62
CA GLN A 53 -20.75 27.22 -2.74
C GLN A 53 -19.78 27.70 -1.65
N ILE A 54 -19.04 26.80 -1.02
CA ILE A 54 -18.01 27.15 -0.02
C ILE A 54 -16.96 28.09 -0.64
N CYS A 55 -16.46 27.78 -1.85
CA CYS A 55 -15.49 28.63 -2.55
C CYS A 55 -16.07 29.99 -2.92
N LYS A 56 -17.32 30.04 -3.42
CA LYS A 56 -18.00 31.30 -3.78
C LYS A 56 -18.25 32.19 -2.56
N LYS A 57 -18.62 31.59 -1.44
CA LYS A 57 -18.94 32.30 -0.18
C LYS A 57 -17.69 32.61 0.66
N GLY A 58 -16.58 31.92 0.39
CA GLY A 58 -15.36 32.07 1.15
C GLY A 58 -15.44 31.54 2.59
N SER A 59 -16.43 30.72 2.93
CA SER A 59 -16.63 30.15 4.27
C SER A 59 -17.37 28.81 4.19
N VAL A 60 -17.03 27.87 5.08
CA VAL A 60 -17.74 26.59 5.24
C VAL A 60 -19.12 26.70 5.89
N GLU A 61 -19.50 27.87 6.40
CA GLU A 61 -20.80 28.14 7.04
C GLU A 61 -21.22 27.06 8.07
N GLN A 62 -22.27 26.27 7.76
CA GLN A 62 -22.82 25.21 8.60
C GLN A 62 -22.46 23.80 8.09
N TYR A 63 -21.68 23.71 7.01
CA TYR A 63 -21.25 22.42 6.49
C TYR A 63 -20.29 21.74 7.47
N SER A 64 -20.30 20.41 7.53
CA SER A 64 -19.45 19.62 8.42
C SER A 64 -18.37 18.88 7.65
N ALA A 65 -17.18 18.74 8.26
CA ALA A 65 -16.08 17.92 7.73
C ALA A 65 -16.29 16.41 7.90
N ALA A 66 -17.19 16.01 8.81
CA ALA A 66 -17.40 14.62 9.21
C ALA A 66 -17.66 13.63 8.05
N PRO A 67 -18.54 13.92 7.06
CA PRO A 67 -18.78 12.99 5.96
C PRO A 67 -17.53 12.75 5.09
N TYR A 68 -16.71 13.78 4.87
CA TYR A 68 -15.48 13.65 4.07
C TYR A 68 -14.42 12.84 4.81
N LEU A 69 -14.27 13.07 6.12
CA LEU A 69 -13.35 12.30 6.96
C LEU A 69 -13.77 10.82 7.06
N ALA A 70 -15.07 10.56 7.24
CA ALA A 70 -15.59 9.19 7.29
C ALA A 70 -15.36 8.45 5.97
N THR A 71 -15.59 9.14 4.84
CA THR A 71 -15.38 8.56 3.51
C THR A 71 -13.91 8.32 3.22
N LEU A 72 -13.02 9.22 3.66
CA LEU A 72 -11.57 9.02 3.59
C LEU A 72 -11.12 7.75 4.33
N ILE A 73 -11.58 7.57 5.57
CA ILE A 73 -11.26 6.37 6.37
C ILE A 73 -11.83 5.11 5.69
N ASN A 74 -13.08 5.17 5.20
CA ASN A 74 -13.72 4.07 4.51
C ASN A 74 -12.95 3.64 3.26
N CYS A 75 -12.58 4.61 2.40
CA CYS A 75 -11.78 4.36 1.20
C CYS A 75 -10.41 3.77 1.56
N GLY A 76 -9.78 4.28 2.62
CA GLY A 76 -8.53 3.73 3.16
C GLY A 76 -8.65 2.26 3.52
N LEU A 77 -9.68 1.88 4.27
CA LEU A 77 -9.93 0.49 4.65
C LEU A 77 -10.18 -0.41 3.44
N TRP A 78 -10.92 0.06 2.43
CA TRP A 78 -11.14 -0.70 1.19
C TRP A 78 -9.88 -0.86 0.34
N VAL A 79 -9.00 0.14 0.32
CA VAL A 79 -7.68 0.02 -0.32
C VAL A 79 -6.86 -1.05 0.39
N LEU A 80 -6.82 -1.05 1.73
CA LEU A 80 -6.13 -2.09 2.52
C LEU A 80 -6.70 -3.48 2.24
N TYR A 81 -8.03 -3.61 2.18
CA TYR A 81 -8.71 -4.85 1.85
C TYR A 81 -8.40 -5.34 0.42
N GLY A 82 -8.36 -4.42 -0.55
CA GLY A 82 -8.14 -4.73 -1.95
C GLY A 82 -6.71 -5.13 -2.30
N LEU A 83 -5.74 -4.92 -1.40
CA LEU A 83 -4.32 -5.21 -1.67
C LEU A 83 -4.15 -6.67 -2.18
N PRO A 84 -3.29 -6.92 -3.20
CA PRO A 84 -3.16 -8.23 -3.83
C PRO A 84 -2.80 -9.39 -2.90
N MET A 85 -2.34 -9.09 -1.69
CA MET A 85 -2.01 -10.07 -0.66
C MET A 85 -3.18 -10.46 0.23
N VAL A 86 -4.14 -9.57 0.43
CA VAL A 86 -5.37 -9.86 1.18
C VAL A 86 -6.39 -10.50 0.24
N HIS A 87 -6.57 -9.92 -0.94
CA HIS A 87 -7.48 -10.44 -1.95
C HIS A 87 -6.84 -10.42 -3.34
N PRO A 88 -6.34 -11.58 -3.83
CA PRO A 88 -5.87 -11.69 -5.21
C PRO A 88 -6.98 -11.31 -6.19
N HIS A 89 -6.63 -10.58 -7.25
CA HIS A 89 -7.52 -10.13 -8.34
C HIS A 89 -8.53 -9.00 -8.01
N SER A 90 -8.33 -8.23 -6.94
CA SER A 90 -9.20 -7.09 -6.55
C SER A 90 -8.74 -5.70 -7.05
N LEU A 91 -8.02 -5.62 -8.16
CA LEU A 91 -7.42 -4.36 -8.65
C LEU A 91 -8.44 -3.22 -8.83
N LEU A 92 -9.65 -3.54 -9.30
CA LEU A 92 -10.70 -2.53 -9.50
C LEU A 92 -11.22 -1.91 -8.19
N VAL A 93 -11.18 -2.66 -7.08
CA VAL A 93 -11.53 -2.13 -5.75
C VAL A 93 -10.45 -1.16 -5.27
N ILE A 94 -9.18 -1.47 -5.53
CA ILE A 94 -8.06 -0.59 -5.20
C ILE A 94 -8.14 0.71 -6.01
N THR A 95 -8.41 0.63 -7.33
CA THR A 95 -8.41 1.83 -8.18
C THR A 95 -9.52 2.81 -7.78
N ILE A 96 -10.74 2.33 -7.52
CA ILE A 96 -11.86 3.21 -7.18
C ILE A 96 -11.71 3.85 -5.80
N ASN A 97 -11.34 3.06 -4.79
CA ASN A 97 -11.13 3.59 -3.44
C ASN A 97 -9.84 4.41 -3.36
N GLY A 98 -8.84 4.11 -4.20
CA GLY A 98 -7.66 4.93 -4.38
C GLY A 98 -7.99 6.31 -4.97
N SER A 99 -8.82 6.38 -6.01
CA SER A 99 -9.31 7.66 -6.52
C SER A 99 -10.19 8.40 -5.49
N GLY A 100 -11.00 7.66 -4.73
CA GLY A 100 -11.79 8.20 -3.62
C GLY A 100 -10.93 8.86 -2.56
N LEU A 101 -9.84 8.21 -2.13
CA LEU A 101 -8.87 8.80 -1.20
C LEU A 101 -8.32 10.14 -1.71
N VAL A 102 -7.96 10.24 -2.98
CA VAL A 102 -7.44 11.50 -3.56
C VAL A 102 -8.52 12.59 -3.57
N ILE A 103 -9.74 12.26 -3.99
CA ILE A 103 -10.85 13.21 -4.07
C ILE A 103 -11.26 13.71 -2.67
N GLU A 104 -11.40 12.80 -1.70
CA GLU A 104 -11.77 13.16 -0.31
C GLU A 104 -10.67 13.98 0.38
N LEU A 105 -9.39 13.73 0.08
CA LEU A 105 -8.30 14.58 0.55
C LEU A 105 -8.43 16.01 -0.01
N VAL A 106 -8.77 16.17 -1.29
CA VAL A 106 -8.98 17.50 -1.89
C VAL A 106 -10.15 18.21 -1.22
N TYR A 107 -11.28 17.53 -1.01
CA TYR A 107 -12.42 18.11 -0.30
C TYR A 107 -12.08 18.51 1.13
N LEU A 108 -11.38 17.67 1.88
CA LEU A 108 -10.94 18.02 3.23
C LEU A 108 -10.01 19.25 3.19
N LEU A 109 -9.01 19.29 2.32
CA LEU A 109 -8.11 20.44 2.21
C LEU A 109 -8.86 21.75 1.89
N LEU A 110 -9.82 21.70 0.96
CA LEU A 110 -10.68 22.85 0.67
C LEU A 110 -11.51 23.24 1.88
N PHE A 111 -12.18 22.28 2.53
CA PHE A 111 -13.03 22.53 3.70
C PHE A 111 -12.24 23.20 4.82
N LEU A 112 -11.04 22.68 5.12
CA LEU A 112 -10.15 23.21 6.14
C LEU A 112 -9.68 24.63 5.78
N THR A 113 -9.33 24.90 4.52
CA THR A 113 -8.91 26.25 4.06
C THR A 113 -10.01 27.31 4.28
N TYR A 114 -11.28 26.92 4.19
CA TYR A 114 -12.42 27.83 4.34
C TYR A 114 -13.05 27.80 5.76
N THR A 115 -12.56 26.96 6.68
CA THR A 115 -13.03 26.90 8.08
C THR A 115 -12.55 28.10 8.91
N ASP A 116 -11.29 28.53 8.75
CA ASP A 116 -10.66 29.55 9.61
C ASP A 116 -10.82 31.01 9.14
N ARG A 117 -11.47 31.24 7.99
CA ARG A 117 -11.63 32.59 7.42
C ARG A 117 -12.49 33.56 8.24
N LYS A 118 -13.07 33.12 9.38
CA LYS A 118 -13.90 33.97 10.24
C LYS A 118 -13.19 34.62 11.43
N GLU A 119 -11.96 34.23 11.80
CA GLU A 119 -11.31 34.82 13.00
C GLU A 119 -9.88 35.36 12.83
N THR A 120 -9.17 35.16 11.73
CA THR A 120 -7.83 35.77 11.59
C THR A 120 -7.55 36.24 10.18
N GLU A 121 -7.62 37.56 9.99
CA GLU A 121 -7.16 38.27 8.79
C GLU A 121 -5.62 38.22 8.60
N SER A 122 -4.88 37.44 9.40
CA SER A 122 -3.41 37.40 9.40
C SER A 122 -2.76 36.00 9.53
N ALA A 123 -3.53 34.90 9.47
CA ALA A 123 -3.00 33.52 9.58
C ALA A 123 -3.23 32.64 8.32
N THR A 124 -3.59 33.24 7.19
CA THR A 124 -4.22 32.56 6.05
C THR A 124 -3.26 31.96 5.00
N ASP A 125 -2.06 31.53 5.39
CA ASP A 125 -1.18 30.80 4.46
C ASP A 125 -0.52 29.57 5.09
N ASN A 126 -0.23 29.61 6.40
CA ASN A 126 0.55 28.54 7.04
C ASN A 126 -0.24 27.24 7.27
N THR A 127 -1.56 27.27 7.53
CA THR A 127 -2.33 26.05 7.84
C THR A 127 -2.49 25.12 6.63
N GLY A 128 -2.84 25.68 5.47
CA GLY A 128 -2.96 24.91 4.23
C GLY A 128 -1.61 24.35 3.76
N VAL A 129 -0.56 25.17 3.83
CA VAL A 129 0.82 24.75 3.52
C VAL A 129 1.32 23.68 4.50
N ALA A 130 1.03 23.80 5.80
CA ALA A 130 1.38 22.79 6.80
C ALA A 130 0.65 21.46 6.56
N MET A 131 -0.63 21.50 6.17
CA MET A 131 -1.38 20.29 5.81
C MET A 131 -0.84 19.64 4.54
N LEU A 132 -0.54 20.43 3.51
CA LEU A 132 0.11 19.92 2.30
C LEU A 132 1.47 19.30 2.63
N GLY A 133 2.28 19.94 3.49
CA GLY A 133 3.54 19.41 3.99
C GLY A 133 3.38 18.08 4.72
N ASN A 134 2.39 17.98 5.61
CA ASN A 134 2.07 16.74 6.34
C ASN A 134 1.63 15.62 5.39
N VAL A 135 0.79 15.93 4.40
CA VAL A 135 0.33 14.94 3.40
C VAL A 135 1.48 14.47 2.51
N MET A 136 2.34 15.39 2.06
CA MET A 136 3.51 15.08 1.22
C MET A 136 4.51 14.16 1.94
N MET A 137 4.62 14.25 3.26
CA MET A 137 5.48 13.36 4.05
C MET A 137 5.10 11.87 3.86
N TYR A 138 3.82 11.56 3.57
CA TYR A 138 3.37 10.19 3.32
C TYR A 138 3.79 9.62 1.95
N ALA A 139 4.40 10.41 1.06
CA ALA A 139 4.99 9.90 -0.16
C ALA A 139 6.13 8.89 0.11
N SER A 140 6.89 9.09 1.18
CA SER A 140 7.97 8.20 1.62
C SER A 140 7.47 6.78 1.98
N PRO A 141 6.53 6.59 2.92
CA PRO A 141 6.01 5.27 3.21
C PRO A 141 5.33 4.61 2.00
N LEU A 142 4.68 5.38 1.12
CA LEU A 142 4.10 4.86 -0.12
C LEU A 142 5.15 4.32 -1.11
N SER A 143 6.24 5.06 -1.30
CA SER A 143 7.38 4.62 -2.13
C SER A 143 7.98 3.31 -1.60
N VAL A 144 8.13 3.24 -0.29
CA VAL A 144 8.63 2.07 0.42
C VAL A 144 7.69 0.85 0.26
N MET A 145 6.38 1.05 0.37
CA MET A 145 5.39 -0.02 0.11
C MET A 145 5.46 -0.52 -1.33
N ARG A 146 5.57 0.39 -2.32
CA ARG A 146 5.73 0.02 -3.73
C ARG A 146 7.00 -0.80 -3.95
N MET A 147 8.11 -0.41 -3.34
CA MET A 147 9.37 -1.15 -3.40
C MET A 147 9.19 -2.57 -2.87
N VAL A 148 8.65 -2.75 -1.65
CA VAL A 148 8.42 -4.08 -1.05
C VAL A 148 7.52 -4.97 -1.93
N ILE A 149 6.46 -4.40 -2.51
CA ILE A 149 5.55 -5.15 -3.40
C ILE A 149 6.27 -5.57 -4.69
N SER A 150 7.15 -4.72 -5.23
CA SER A 150 7.88 -4.96 -6.48
C SER A 150 9.05 -5.94 -6.29
N THR A 151 9.82 -5.79 -5.21
CA THR A 151 10.96 -6.67 -4.89
C THR A 151 10.52 -7.98 -4.27
N LYS A 152 9.25 -8.08 -3.82
CA LYS A 152 8.72 -9.20 -3.03
C LYS A 152 9.60 -9.49 -1.80
N SER A 153 10.28 -8.46 -1.30
CA SER A 153 11.34 -8.59 -0.30
C SER A 153 11.37 -7.35 0.60
N VAL A 154 11.52 -7.59 1.89
CA VAL A 154 11.76 -6.57 2.93
C VAL A 154 13.25 -6.50 3.32
N GLU A 155 14.15 -6.99 2.46
CA GLU A 155 15.61 -7.04 2.69
C GLU A 155 16.21 -5.65 2.99
N TYR A 156 15.64 -4.59 2.40
CA TYR A 156 16.05 -3.20 2.64
C TYR A 156 15.33 -2.54 3.83
N MET A 157 14.60 -3.31 4.65
CA MET A 157 13.93 -2.84 5.88
C MET A 157 14.51 -3.53 7.12
N PRO A 158 15.47 -2.91 7.84
CA PRO A 158 15.99 -3.47 9.08
C PRO A 158 14.89 -3.61 10.16
N LEU A 159 15.12 -4.46 11.17
CA LEU A 159 14.23 -4.67 12.31
C LEU A 159 13.76 -3.35 12.96
N ILE A 160 14.65 -2.34 12.98
CA ILE A 160 14.39 -0.98 13.47
C ILE A 160 13.22 -0.31 12.74
N LEU A 161 13.10 -0.52 11.43
CA LEU A 161 12.03 0.08 10.63
C LEU A 161 10.65 -0.48 11.02
N SER A 162 10.57 -1.77 11.36
CA SER A 162 9.32 -2.40 11.82
C SER A 162 8.86 -1.84 13.18
N LEU A 163 9.82 -1.56 14.08
CA LEU A 163 9.56 -0.90 15.36
C LEU A 163 9.07 0.54 15.14
N PHE A 164 9.72 1.32 14.26
CA PHE A 164 9.28 2.67 13.93
C PHE A 164 7.89 2.70 13.28
N VAL A 165 7.57 1.75 12.40
CA VAL A 165 6.22 1.62 11.81
C VAL A 165 5.18 1.29 12.89
N PHE A 166 5.49 0.38 13.80
CA PHE A 166 4.60 0.05 14.93
C PHE A 166 4.36 1.26 15.84
N LEU A 167 5.43 1.96 16.23
CA LEU A 167 5.33 3.17 17.06
C LEU A 167 4.59 4.30 16.34
N SER A 168 4.82 4.46 15.03
CA SER A 168 4.09 5.44 14.21
C SER A 168 2.61 5.09 14.10
N CYS A 169 2.25 3.81 13.98
CA CYS A 169 0.87 3.36 13.95
C CYS A 169 0.19 3.59 15.31
N ALA A 170 0.85 3.24 16.41
CA ALA A 170 0.33 3.47 17.76
C ALA A 170 0.14 4.98 18.03
N ASN A 171 1.13 5.79 17.67
CA ASN A 171 1.04 7.25 17.76
C ASN A 171 -0.12 7.80 16.92
N GLY A 172 -0.24 7.34 15.66
CA GLY A 172 -1.33 7.72 14.77
C GLY A 172 -2.70 7.37 15.34
N ILE A 173 -2.87 6.18 15.92
CA ILE A 173 -4.12 5.74 16.57
C ILE A 173 -4.45 6.66 17.74
N CYS A 174 -3.46 6.96 18.60
CA CYS A 174 -3.66 7.85 19.75
C CYS A 174 -4.11 9.25 19.31
N TRP A 175 -3.42 9.85 18.33
CA TRP A 175 -3.77 11.18 17.82
C TRP A 175 -5.09 11.22 17.04
N THR A 176 -5.37 10.18 16.24
CA THR A 176 -6.65 10.07 15.52
C THR A 176 -7.81 9.92 16.51
N THR A 177 -7.66 9.08 17.53
CA THR A 177 -8.68 8.90 18.57
C THR A 177 -8.90 10.20 19.34
N TYR A 178 -7.82 10.89 19.71
CA TYR A 178 -7.89 12.18 20.36
C TYR A 178 -8.62 13.23 19.49
N ALA A 179 -8.28 13.28 18.19
CA ALA A 179 -8.92 14.18 17.24
C ALA A 179 -10.42 13.90 17.05
N LEU A 180 -10.80 12.62 17.01
CA LEU A 180 -12.21 12.22 16.92
C LEU A 180 -13.00 12.59 18.18
N ILE A 181 -12.41 12.45 19.37
CA ILE A 181 -13.04 12.87 20.63
C ILE A 181 -13.23 14.39 20.68
N ARG A 182 -12.28 15.16 20.13
CA ARG A 182 -12.33 16.63 20.09
C ARG A 182 -13.08 17.18 18.88
N PHE A 183 -13.58 16.31 17.99
CA PHE A 183 -14.16 16.67 16.69
C PHE A 183 -13.26 17.63 15.89
N ASP A 184 -11.95 17.42 15.95
CA ASP A 184 -10.95 18.24 15.26
C ASP A 184 -10.53 17.56 13.94
N PRO A 185 -11.05 18.03 12.78
CA PRO A 185 -10.76 17.40 11.50
C PRO A 185 -9.33 17.70 11.01
N PHE A 186 -8.71 18.79 11.47
CA PHE A 186 -7.34 19.17 11.13
C PHE A 186 -6.34 18.16 11.69
N LEU A 187 -6.61 17.67 12.90
CA LEU A 187 -5.78 16.66 13.53
C LEU A 187 -6.15 15.25 13.07
N ALA A 188 -7.44 15.00 12.77
CA ALA A 188 -7.91 13.66 12.39
C ALA A 188 -7.48 13.24 10.98
N ALA A 189 -7.51 14.13 9.99
CA ALA A 189 -7.21 13.80 8.60
C ALA A 189 -5.76 13.29 8.39
N PRO A 190 -4.69 14.03 8.77
CA PRO A 190 -3.32 13.56 8.58
C PRO A 190 -3.03 12.32 9.45
N ASN A 191 -3.42 12.31 10.73
CA ASN A 191 -3.13 11.18 11.62
C ASN A 191 -3.90 9.91 11.23
N GLY A 192 -5.13 10.04 10.74
CA GLY A 192 -5.92 8.93 10.24
C GLY A 192 -5.26 8.29 9.01
N LEU A 193 -4.80 9.10 8.06
CA LEU A 193 -4.06 8.61 6.89
C LEU A 193 -2.72 7.97 7.28
N GLY A 194 -1.98 8.58 8.21
CA GLY A 194 -0.74 8.02 8.74
C GLY A 194 -0.93 6.68 9.46
N THR A 195 -2.03 6.53 10.18
CA THR A 195 -2.42 5.27 10.82
C THR A 195 -2.70 4.19 9.77
N LEU A 196 -3.47 4.52 8.73
CA LEU A 196 -3.80 3.59 7.65
C LEU A 196 -2.54 3.10 6.91
N PHE A 197 -1.61 4.01 6.59
CA PHE A 197 -0.36 3.64 5.92
C PHE A 197 0.61 2.88 6.85
N GLY A 198 0.68 3.24 8.13
CA GLY A 198 1.46 2.47 9.11
C GLY A 198 0.95 1.03 9.25
N LEU A 199 -0.37 0.84 9.27
CA LEU A 199 -0.98 -0.48 9.27
C LEU A 199 -0.67 -1.27 7.98
N ALA A 200 -0.77 -0.62 6.82
CA ALA A 200 -0.40 -1.22 5.53
C ALA A 200 1.04 -1.74 5.53
N GLN A 201 1.98 -0.93 6.03
CA GLN A 201 3.39 -1.28 6.12
C GLN A 201 3.63 -2.48 7.05
N LEU A 202 2.92 -2.55 8.19
CA LEU A 202 3.02 -3.68 9.11
C LEU A 202 2.53 -5.00 8.47
N ILE A 203 1.42 -4.93 7.72
CA ILE A 203 0.87 -6.08 6.97
C ILE A 203 1.88 -6.55 5.90
N LEU A 204 2.45 -5.60 5.13
CA LEU A 204 3.47 -5.88 4.13
C LEU A 204 4.72 -6.54 4.73
N TYR A 205 5.15 -6.06 5.89
CA TYR A 205 6.28 -6.64 6.61
C TYR A 205 6.01 -8.10 7.02
N ALA A 206 4.88 -8.36 7.70
CA ALA A 206 4.54 -9.68 8.21
C ALA A 206 4.43 -10.75 7.10
N THR A 207 3.94 -10.36 5.94
CA THR A 207 3.72 -11.24 4.79
C THR A 207 5.02 -11.55 4.02
N PHE A 208 5.83 -10.53 3.73
CA PHE A 208 7.07 -10.71 2.97
C PHE A 208 8.28 -11.15 3.81
N TYR A 209 8.20 -11.11 5.14
CA TYR A 209 9.30 -11.53 6.04
C TYR A 209 9.82 -12.95 5.74
N LYS A 210 8.91 -13.92 5.56
CA LYS A 210 9.29 -15.31 5.26
C LYS A 210 9.90 -15.47 3.86
N SER A 211 9.34 -14.78 2.87
CA SER A 211 9.85 -14.82 1.49
C SER A 211 11.25 -14.22 1.41
N THR A 212 11.47 -13.11 2.10
CA THR A 212 12.76 -12.41 2.20
C THR A 212 13.82 -13.31 2.80
N LYS A 213 13.53 -13.95 3.94
CA LYS A 213 14.46 -14.88 4.60
C LYS A 213 14.89 -16.02 3.65
N LYS A 214 13.96 -16.54 2.85
CA LYS A 214 14.25 -17.57 1.85
C LYS A 214 15.18 -17.06 0.73
N GLN A 215 14.91 -15.88 0.17
CA GLN A 215 15.74 -15.28 -0.88
C GLN A 215 17.17 -14.97 -0.42
N MET A 216 17.33 -14.52 0.83
CA MET A 216 18.66 -14.25 1.41
C MET A 216 19.49 -15.54 1.56
N LEU A 217 18.86 -16.64 1.99
CA LEU A 217 19.51 -17.95 2.08
C LEU A 217 19.92 -18.48 0.69
N GLU A 218 19.08 -18.29 -0.33
CA GLU A 218 19.38 -18.68 -1.71
C GLU A 218 20.53 -17.84 -2.32
N LYS A 219 20.56 -16.52 -2.07
CA LYS A 219 21.70 -15.66 -2.46
C LYS A 219 23.00 -16.10 -1.79
N GLN A 220 22.96 -16.41 -0.49
CA GLN A 220 24.14 -16.83 0.26
C GLN A 220 24.66 -18.18 -0.23
N GLY A 221 23.78 -19.14 -0.54
CA GLY A 221 24.15 -20.43 -1.13
C GLY A 221 24.80 -20.28 -2.51
N LYS A 222 24.22 -19.46 -3.40
CA LYS A 222 24.79 -19.18 -4.73
C LYS A 222 26.11 -18.43 -4.69
N GLY A 223 26.29 -17.51 -3.74
CA GLY A 223 27.55 -16.80 -3.53
C GLY A 223 28.68 -17.75 -3.11
N ILE A 224 28.38 -18.74 -2.27
CA ILE A 224 29.32 -19.78 -1.86
C ILE A 224 29.66 -20.71 -3.02
N GLU A 225 28.68 -21.13 -3.83
CA GLU A 225 28.91 -21.95 -5.02
C GLU A 225 29.78 -21.24 -6.07
N MET A 226 29.55 -19.95 -6.34
CA MET A 226 30.38 -19.17 -7.27
C MET A 226 31.81 -18.97 -6.74
N GLY A 227 31.99 -18.77 -5.43
CA GLY A 227 33.31 -18.67 -4.81
C GLY A 227 34.10 -19.99 -4.78
N LEU A 228 33.41 -21.13 -4.83
CA LEU A 228 34.03 -22.46 -4.96
C LEU A 228 34.27 -22.87 -6.43
N ALA A 229 33.50 -22.31 -7.36
CA ALA A 229 33.61 -22.55 -8.79
C ALA A 229 34.65 -21.66 -9.48
N GLU A 230 35.13 -20.60 -8.83
CA GLU A 230 36.34 -19.90 -9.28
C GLU A 230 37.53 -20.87 -9.13
N PRO A 231 38.22 -21.26 -10.23
CA PRO A 231 39.44 -22.01 -10.10
C PRO A 231 40.43 -21.09 -9.38
N THR A 232 40.85 -21.48 -8.18
CA THR A 232 41.89 -20.76 -7.46
C THR A 232 43.12 -20.70 -8.37
N ASN A 233 43.38 -19.52 -8.93
CA ASN A 233 44.53 -19.21 -9.79
C ASN A 233 45.88 -19.49 -9.07
N SER A 234 45.84 -19.83 -7.78
CA SER A 234 46.96 -20.29 -6.97
C SER A 234 47.63 -21.55 -7.51
N GLY A 235 46.93 -22.40 -8.26
CA GLY A 235 47.54 -23.60 -8.88
C GLY A 235 48.41 -23.26 -10.09
N GLU A 236 47.88 -22.48 -11.04
CA GLU A 236 48.61 -22.04 -12.24
C GLU A 236 49.75 -21.08 -11.89
N GLU A 237 49.58 -20.23 -10.89
CA GLU A 237 50.60 -19.29 -10.45
C GLU A 237 51.76 -20.00 -9.71
N ALA A 238 51.46 -21.02 -8.90
CA ALA A 238 52.48 -21.85 -8.27
C ALA A 238 53.26 -22.71 -9.27
N GLU A 239 52.60 -23.21 -10.33
CA GLU A 239 53.26 -23.98 -11.39
C GLU A 239 54.17 -23.10 -12.25
N LYS A 240 53.76 -21.85 -12.56
CA LYS A 240 54.60 -20.87 -13.25
C LYS A 240 55.83 -20.47 -12.42
N ILE A 241 55.67 -20.28 -11.11
CA ILE A 241 56.78 -19.94 -10.20
C ILE A 241 57.75 -21.13 -10.05
N SER A 242 57.24 -22.35 -9.94
CA SER A 242 58.05 -23.58 -9.88
C SER A 242 58.85 -23.81 -11.18
N THR A 243 58.21 -23.60 -12.33
CA THR A 243 58.86 -23.77 -13.63
C THR A 243 59.95 -22.73 -13.84
N ALA A 244 59.68 -21.46 -13.52
CA ALA A 244 60.67 -20.39 -13.57
C ALA A 244 61.85 -20.61 -12.61
N ALA A 245 61.60 -21.13 -11.41
CA ALA A 245 62.66 -21.48 -10.46
C ALA A 245 63.54 -22.65 -10.96
N SER A 246 62.97 -23.60 -11.70
CA SER A 246 63.70 -24.74 -12.26
C SER A 246 64.62 -24.35 -13.44
N GLU A 247 64.25 -23.31 -14.20
CA GLU A 247 65.06 -22.81 -15.31
C GLU A 247 66.28 -22.02 -14.83
N ILE A 248 66.14 -21.26 -13.73
CA ILE A 248 67.24 -20.49 -13.13
C ILE A 248 68.36 -21.41 -12.58
N HIS A 249 68.03 -22.66 -12.23
CA HIS A 249 69.02 -23.62 -11.71
C HIS A 249 69.74 -24.43 -12.80
N ARG A 250 69.37 -24.26 -14.08
CA ARG A 250 69.99 -24.94 -15.24
C ARG A 250 70.95 -24.08 -16.06
N THR A 251 71.08 -22.78 -15.74
CA THR A 251 72.07 -21.84 -16.32
C THR A 251 73.20 -21.57 -15.35
#